data_AF-A0A2K2H7V2-F1
#
_entry.id   AF-A0A2K2H7V2-F1
#
_cell.length_a   1.000
_cell.length_b   1.000
_cell.length_c   1.000
_cell.angle_alpha   90.00
_cell.angle_beta   90.00
_cell.angle_gamma   90.00
#
_symmetry.space_group_name_H-M   'P 1'
#
loop_
_entity.id
_entity.type
_entity.pdbx_description
1 polymer ?
#
loop_
_entity_poly.entity_id
_entity_poly.type
_entity_poly.pdbx_seq_one_letter_code
_entity_poly.pdbx_strand_id
1 'polypeptide(L)'
;MRVVARFFLLLTLFFSAGCSWLGGTPAGPLLSGRTMLNGQPAAGIRVEAYPAGSYSLAEPAPYASPGSDADGRFALHLPEGRYYLLARGRGLFAYYGRNPVVLGEEGVHDLNIGLVRVAKQAPELEPMVVSGALIRVSLNGEPLPGATLYAYLDLTSEMKGMGYAMTGPSDDEGIAELALPAGTYYLLARKRADGSGVGPLRAGDFTGYYPGNPVQVHEGEVLRLDIPMLQVPEKSADLQQSLFGRTSLAGVIRDSSGKPVSGARVVVYRDSRMLNRPDYVSNPTGANGRFLISLPEGGRYYLAGRNTLGGAPGPGDLYGTWNGSDDHSLVVKTGQHLQDIEIVVEEMW
;
A
#
# COMPACT_ATOMS: atom_id res chain seq x y z
N MET A 1 -82.14 14.21 -30.50
CA MET A 1 -80.75 14.70 -30.63
C MET A 1 -80.54 15.89 -29.70
N ARG A 2 -79.80 15.70 -28.61
CA ARG A 2 -79.04 16.70 -27.83
C ARG A 2 -78.52 15.99 -26.57
N VAL A 3 -77.26 15.57 -26.61
CA VAL A 3 -76.55 14.99 -25.46
C VAL A 3 -75.76 16.10 -24.78
N VAL A 4 -75.84 16.10 -23.46
CA VAL A 4 -75.27 17.05 -22.51
C VAL A 4 -73.75 16.85 -22.39
N ALA A 5 -72.97 17.91 -22.49
CA ALA A 5 -71.55 17.93 -22.16
C ALA A 5 -71.36 18.23 -20.67
N ARG A 6 -70.62 17.38 -19.95
CA ARG A 6 -70.02 17.68 -18.64
C ARG A 6 -68.53 17.36 -18.73
N PHE A 7 -67.71 18.41 -18.64
CA PHE A 7 -66.26 18.34 -18.50
C PHE A 7 -65.92 17.98 -17.05
N PHE A 8 -65.17 16.90 -16.85
CA PHE A 8 -64.49 16.59 -15.59
C PHE A 8 -62.99 16.70 -15.83
N LEU A 9 -62.35 17.68 -15.19
CA LEU A 9 -60.90 17.89 -15.21
C LEU A 9 -60.27 17.00 -14.12
N LEU A 10 -59.57 15.94 -14.51
CA LEU A 10 -58.76 15.14 -13.58
C LEU A 10 -57.36 15.75 -13.46
N LEU A 11 -57.03 16.25 -12.27
CA LEU A 11 -55.71 16.75 -11.92
C LEU A 11 -54.84 15.57 -11.45
N THR A 12 -53.94 15.09 -12.31
CA THR A 12 -52.95 14.07 -11.96
C THR A 12 -51.73 14.73 -11.30
N LEU A 13 -51.64 14.62 -9.97
CA LEU A 13 -50.43 14.95 -9.22
C LEU A 13 -49.34 13.91 -9.49
N PHE A 14 -48.29 14.31 -10.21
CA PHE A 14 -47.04 13.57 -10.30
C PHE A 14 -46.26 13.72 -8.98
N PHE A 15 -46.31 12.70 -8.12
CA PHE A 15 -45.39 12.56 -7.00
C PHE A 15 -44.01 12.16 -7.55
N SER A 16 -43.13 13.14 -7.74
CA SER A 16 -41.71 12.88 -7.91
C SER A 16 -41.13 12.52 -6.54
N ALA A 17 -40.84 11.23 -6.34
CA ALA A 17 -40.07 10.75 -5.21
C ALA A 17 -38.63 11.26 -5.38
N GLY A 18 -38.37 12.47 -4.88
CA GLY A 18 -37.03 12.97 -4.65
C GLY A 18 -36.36 12.06 -3.62
N CYS A 19 -35.45 11.20 -4.09
CA CYS A 19 -34.53 10.49 -3.21
C CYS A 19 -33.52 11.52 -2.70
N SER A 20 -33.92 12.30 -1.69
CA SER A 20 -33.03 13.17 -0.95
C SER A 20 -32.11 12.28 -0.11
N TRP A 21 -30.95 11.93 -0.68
CA TRP A 21 -29.78 11.56 0.08
C TRP A 21 -29.44 12.74 0.97
N LEU A 22 -29.90 12.70 2.22
CA LEU A 22 -29.40 13.52 3.31
C LEU A 22 -27.98 13.04 3.64
N GLY A 23 -27.03 13.32 2.74
CA GLY A 23 -25.62 13.32 3.07
C GLY A 23 -25.34 14.58 3.86
N GLY A 24 -25.33 14.46 5.19
CA GLY A 24 -24.79 15.53 6.04
C GLY A 24 -23.41 15.93 5.52
N THR A 25 -23.18 17.23 5.35
CA THR A 25 -21.85 17.76 5.09
C THR A 25 -20.95 17.25 6.22
N PRO A 26 -19.86 16.52 5.94
CA PRO A 26 -18.96 16.11 7.01
C PRO A 26 -18.46 17.39 7.68
N ALA A 27 -18.86 17.63 8.92
CA ALA A 27 -18.23 18.64 9.75
C ALA A 27 -16.84 18.12 10.09
N GLY A 28 -15.80 18.83 9.68
CA GLY A 28 -14.41 18.43 9.95
C GLY A 28 -13.39 19.23 9.13
N PRO A 29 -12.09 19.09 9.44
CA PRO A 29 -11.02 19.76 8.73
C PRO A 29 -11.03 19.51 7.22
N LEU A 30 -10.52 20.48 6.47
CA LEU A 30 -10.51 20.43 5.01
C LEU A 30 -9.27 19.70 4.48
N LEU A 31 -9.49 18.68 3.66
CA LEU A 31 -8.49 18.09 2.78
C LEU A 31 -8.68 18.68 1.38
N SER A 32 -7.66 19.35 0.83
CA SER A 32 -7.77 20.02 -0.47
C SER A 32 -6.47 19.99 -1.28
N GLY A 33 -6.62 20.06 -2.61
CA GLY A 33 -5.47 20.00 -3.50
C GLY A 33 -5.85 19.98 -4.96
N ARG A 34 -4.95 19.44 -5.78
CA ARG A 34 -5.10 19.25 -7.23
C ARG A 34 -4.78 17.83 -7.65
N THR A 35 -5.54 17.32 -8.61
CA THR A 35 -5.27 16.10 -9.34
C THR A 35 -4.57 16.43 -10.66
N MET A 36 -3.41 15.82 -10.89
CA MET A 36 -2.52 16.19 -11.99
C MET A 36 -2.14 14.96 -12.81
N LEU A 37 -2.18 15.04 -14.14
CA LEU A 37 -1.66 14.03 -15.05
C LEU A 37 -0.53 14.67 -15.89
N ASN A 38 0.68 14.12 -15.80
CA ASN A 38 1.86 14.62 -16.53
C ASN A 38 2.06 16.14 -16.38
N GLY A 39 1.89 16.66 -15.16
CA GLY A 39 2.05 18.07 -14.83
C GLY A 39 0.89 18.97 -15.22
N GLN A 40 -0.17 18.45 -15.84
CA GLN A 40 -1.37 19.19 -16.22
C GLN A 40 -2.56 18.87 -15.32
N PRO A 41 -3.47 19.83 -15.05
CA PRO A 41 -4.68 19.56 -14.30
C PRO A 41 -5.57 18.49 -14.93
N ALA A 42 -6.15 17.62 -14.09
CA ALA A 42 -7.08 16.59 -14.52
C ALA A 42 -8.44 16.77 -13.83
N ALA A 43 -9.49 17.00 -14.63
CA ALA A 43 -10.86 17.19 -14.16
C ALA A 43 -11.66 15.89 -14.04
N GLY A 44 -12.72 15.90 -13.25
CA GLY A 44 -13.66 14.79 -13.09
C GLY A 44 -13.09 13.60 -12.31
N ILE A 45 -12.08 13.83 -11.48
CA ILE A 45 -11.40 12.81 -10.66
C ILE A 45 -11.92 12.91 -9.24
N ARG A 46 -12.39 11.79 -8.68
CA ARG A 46 -12.78 11.73 -7.27
C ARG A 46 -11.59 11.36 -6.42
N VAL A 47 -11.37 12.09 -5.34
CA VAL A 47 -10.40 11.75 -4.29
C VAL A 47 -11.15 11.05 -3.18
N GLU A 48 -10.67 9.88 -2.81
CA GLU A 48 -11.30 8.96 -1.89
C GLU A 48 -10.40 8.72 -0.69
N ALA A 49 -11.00 8.69 0.50
CA ALA A 49 -10.27 8.55 1.75
C ALA A 49 -10.76 7.34 2.54
N TYR A 50 -9.83 6.42 2.81
CA TYR A 50 -10.02 5.26 3.67
C TYR A 50 -9.31 5.53 5.00
N PRO A 51 -9.97 5.39 6.16
CA PRO A 51 -9.28 5.46 7.45
C PRO A 51 -8.08 4.49 7.49
N ALA A 52 -6.96 4.87 8.11
CA ALA A 52 -5.76 4.03 8.13
C ALA A 52 -5.95 2.74 8.94
N GLY A 53 -6.99 2.67 9.78
CA GLY A 53 -7.46 1.45 10.44
C GLY A 53 -8.24 0.49 9.53
N SER A 54 -8.50 0.87 8.27
CA SER A 54 -9.10 -0.03 7.29
C SER A 54 -8.15 -1.18 6.96
N TYR A 55 -8.62 -2.41 7.13
CA TYR A 55 -7.87 -3.61 6.77
C TYR A 55 -7.94 -3.93 5.27
N SER A 56 -8.87 -3.30 4.53
CA SER A 56 -9.04 -3.52 3.09
C SER A 56 -9.46 -2.27 2.31
N LEU A 57 -9.05 -2.18 1.04
CA LEU A 57 -9.54 -1.21 0.04
C LEU A 57 -10.61 -1.80 -0.89
N ALA A 58 -11.03 -3.05 -0.69
CA ALA A 58 -12.02 -3.71 -1.54
C ALA A 58 -13.39 -3.02 -1.49
N GLU A 59 -13.77 -2.54 -0.30
CA GLU A 59 -15.04 -1.85 -0.10
C GLU A 59 -14.98 -0.41 -0.65
N PRO A 60 -16.13 0.19 -0.99
CA PRO A 60 -16.20 1.60 -1.32
C PRO A 60 -15.62 2.48 -0.20
N ALA A 61 -14.90 3.53 -0.57
CA ALA A 61 -14.36 4.48 0.39
C ALA A 61 -15.51 5.13 1.20
N PRO A 62 -15.41 5.21 2.52
CA PRO A 62 -16.44 5.87 3.34
C PRO A 62 -16.53 7.37 3.08
N TYR A 63 -15.46 7.97 2.54
CA TYR A 63 -15.44 9.38 2.17
C TYR A 63 -14.89 9.57 0.76
N ALA A 64 -15.54 10.44 -0.01
CA ALA A 64 -15.12 10.78 -1.36
C ALA A 64 -15.46 12.24 -1.69
N SER A 65 -14.57 12.92 -2.40
CA SER A 65 -14.82 14.26 -2.94
C SER A 65 -15.77 14.18 -4.14
N PRO A 66 -16.43 15.29 -4.49
CA PRO A 66 -16.89 15.51 -5.86
C PRO A 66 -15.74 15.32 -6.87
N GLY A 67 -16.08 15.14 -8.14
CA GLY A 67 -15.08 15.14 -9.20
C GLY A 67 -14.35 16.48 -9.24
N SER A 68 -13.03 16.46 -9.41
CA SER A 68 -12.20 17.64 -9.53
C SER A 68 -12.67 18.59 -10.65
N ASP A 69 -12.44 19.89 -10.48
CA ASP A 69 -12.83 20.91 -11.45
C ASP A 69 -11.89 20.97 -12.68
N ALA A 70 -12.12 21.94 -13.57
CA ALA A 70 -11.31 22.15 -14.77
C ALA A 70 -9.84 22.48 -14.46
N ASP A 71 -9.56 23.07 -13.30
CA ASP A 71 -8.21 23.34 -12.78
C ASP A 71 -7.66 22.17 -11.96
N GLY A 72 -8.35 21.03 -11.99
CA GLY A 72 -8.01 19.80 -11.27
C GLY A 72 -8.19 19.92 -9.76
N ARG A 73 -8.84 20.98 -9.24
CA ARG A 73 -8.96 21.20 -7.80
C ARG A 73 -10.00 20.27 -7.20
N PHE A 74 -9.71 19.78 -6.01
CA PHE A 74 -10.65 18.99 -5.20
C PHE A 74 -10.68 19.51 -3.75
N ALA A 75 -11.79 19.24 -3.07
CA ALA A 75 -12.00 19.52 -1.67
C ALA A 75 -12.83 18.40 -1.05
N LEU A 76 -12.46 18.00 0.17
CA LEU A 76 -13.14 16.97 0.94
C LEU A 76 -13.02 17.31 2.43
N HIS A 77 -14.15 17.42 3.12
CA HIS A 77 -14.17 17.52 4.57
C HIS A 77 -14.18 16.11 5.17
N LEU A 78 -13.33 15.89 6.17
CA LEU A 78 -13.18 14.62 6.86
C LEU A 78 -13.05 14.87 8.37
N PRO A 79 -13.43 13.92 9.23
CA PRO A 79 -12.98 13.91 10.61
C PRO A 79 -11.44 13.92 10.70
N GLU A 80 -10.91 14.37 11.82
CA GLU A 80 -9.47 14.21 12.11
C GLU A 80 -9.07 12.73 12.12
N GLY A 81 -7.87 12.44 11.63
CA GLY A 81 -7.36 11.08 11.62
C GLY A 81 -6.29 10.82 10.56
N ARG A 82 -5.99 9.55 10.37
CA ARG A 82 -5.04 9.05 9.37
C ARG A 82 -5.82 8.41 8.23
N TYR A 83 -5.47 8.74 6.98
CA TYR A 83 -6.20 8.27 5.80
C TYR A 83 -5.28 7.79 4.68
N TYR A 84 -5.65 6.68 4.05
CA TYR A 84 -5.16 6.31 2.73
C TYR A 84 -5.98 7.05 1.67
N LEU A 85 -5.31 7.84 0.84
CA LEU A 85 -5.92 8.60 -0.24
C LEU A 85 -5.72 7.91 -1.59
N LEU A 86 -6.82 7.66 -2.28
CA LEU A 86 -6.84 7.23 -3.67
C LEU A 86 -7.48 8.33 -4.51
N ALA A 87 -7.14 8.40 -5.80
CA ALA A 87 -7.85 9.23 -6.75
C ALA A 87 -8.21 8.41 -7.97
N ARG A 88 -9.48 8.43 -8.40
CA ARG A 88 -9.93 7.68 -9.57
C ARG A 88 -11.02 8.38 -10.36
N GLY A 89 -11.00 8.17 -11.66
CA GLY A 89 -12.02 8.69 -12.58
C GLY A 89 -11.47 8.78 -14.00
N ARG A 90 -12.35 8.65 -15.01
CA ARG A 90 -11.99 8.87 -16.43
C ARG A 90 -10.83 7.98 -16.94
N GLY A 91 -10.67 6.77 -16.38
CA GLY A 91 -9.55 5.88 -16.71
C GLY A 91 -8.20 6.32 -16.13
N LEU A 92 -8.22 7.22 -15.15
CA LEU A 92 -7.05 7.65 -14.38
C LEU A 92 -7.13 7.11 -12.95
N PHE A 93 -5.97 6.86 -12.38
CA PHE A 93 -5.80 6.32 -11.03
C PHE A 93 -4.60 6.96 -10.32
N ALA A 94 -4.68 7.07 -9.00
CA ALA A 94 -3.53 7.23 -8.14
C ALA A 94 -3.80 6.55 -6.79
N TYR A 95 -2.78 5.88 -6.27
CA TYR A 95 -2.60 5.74 -4.83
C TYR A 95 -1.61 6.81 -4.40
N TYR A 96 -2.02 7.69 -3.49
CA TYR A 96 -1.22 8.86 -3.17
C TYR A 96 0.14 8.49 -2.56
N GLY A 97 1.23 8.97 -3.15
CA GLY A 97 2.59 8.55 -2.76
C GLY A 97 3.00 8.92 -1.33
N ARG A 98 2.28 9.85 -0.68
CA ARG A 98 2.49 10.23 0.73
C ARG A 98 1.47 9.59 1.68
N ASN A 99 0.85 8.50 1.25
CA ASN A 99 -0.05 7.74 2.12
C ASN A 99 0.71 7.05 3.27
N PRO A 100 0.09 6.93 4.46
CA PRO A 100 -1.17 7.59 4.85
C PRO A 100 -0.96 9.10 5.14
N VAL A 101 -1.98 9.90 4.88
CA VAL A 101 -2.03 11.33 5.22
C VAL A 101 -2.62 11.51 6.62
N VAL A 102 -1.99 12.35 7.44
CA VAL A 102 -2.49 12.76 8.75
C VAL A 102 -3.27 14.06 8.57
N LEU A 103 -4.54 14.07 9.00
CA LEU A 103 -5.42 15.23 8.99
C LEU A 103 -5.72 15.64 10.44
N GLY A 104 -5.20 16.79 10.87
CA GLY A 104 -5.52 17.40 12.16
C GLY A 104 -6.48 18.58 12.00
N GLU A 105 -6.72 19.32 13.10
CA GLU A 105 -7.65 20.47 13.14
C GLU A 105 -7.49 21.48 12.00
N GLU A 106 -6.24 21.81 11.63
CA GLU A 106 -5.93 22.78 10.56
C GLU A 106 -6.25 22.28 9.15
N GLY A 107 -6.47 20.98 8.97
CA GLY A 107 -6.65 20.37 7.66
C GLY A 107 -5.33 20.13 6.92
N VAL A 108 -5.43 19.69 5.66
CA VAL A 108 -4.28 19.60 4.75
C VAL A 108 -4.65 20.25 3.42
N HIS A 109 -3.82 21.20 3.00
CA HIS A 109 -4.04 21.99 1.80
C HIS A 109 -2.95 21.74 0.74
N ASP A 110 -3.24 22.16 -0.49
CA ASP A 110 -2.30 22.13 -1.61
C ASP A 110 -1.68 20.76 -1.89
N LEU A 111 -2.42 19.66 -1.63
CA LEU A 111 -2.00 18.34 -2.07
C LEU A 111 -1.88 18.34 -3.59
N ASN A 112 -0.80 17.74 -4.09
CA ASN A 112 -0.66 17.46 -5.52
C ASN A 112 -0.67 15.94 -5.74
N ILE A 113 -1.77 15.42 -6.28
CA ILE A 113 -1.97 13.99 -6.53
C ILE A 113 -1.63 13.70 -8.00
N GLY A 114 -0.46 13.09 -8.22
CA GLY A 114 -0.02 12.62 -9.53
C GLY A 114 -0.76 11.36 -9.97
N LEU A 115 -1.49 11.46 -11.07
CA LEU A 115 -2.27 10.39 -11.68
C LEU A 115 -1.46 9.65 -12.73
N VAL A 116 -1.82 8.38 -12.90
CA VAL A 116 -1.40 7.53 -14.00
C VAL A 116 -2.61 7.08 -14.81
N ARG A 117 -2.39 6.71 -16.08
CA ARG A 117 -3.42 6.11 -16.92
C ARG A 117 -3.56 4.64 -16.58
N VAL A 118 -4.79 4.19 -16.36
CA VAL A 118 -5.07 2.76 -16.21
C VAL A 118 -4.97 2.11 -17.58
N ALA A 119 -4.15 1.07 -17.68
CA ALA A 119 -4.05 0.29 -18.91
C ALA A 119 -5.39 -0.37 -19.24
N LYS A 120 -5.71 -0.41 -20.53
CA LYS A 120 -6.95 -1.03 -21.02
C LYS A 120 -6.79 -2.50 -21.38
N GLN A 121 -5.55 -2.95 -21.55
CA GLN A 121 -5.22 -4.29 -22.06
C GLN A 121 -4.18 -4.92 -21.15
N ALA A 122 -4.48 -6.15 -20.73
CA ALA A 122 -3.54 -7.01 -20.03
C ALA A 122 -2.44 -7.49 -21.00
N PRO A 123 -1.25 -7.87 -20.50
CA PRO A 123 -0.24 -8.56 -21.30
C PRO A 123 -0.77 -9.92 -21.79
N GLU A 124 -0.49 -10.27 -23.05
CA GLU A 124 -0.91 -11.52 -23.71
C GLU A 124 0.25 -12.54 -23.80
N LEU A 125 1.01 -12.67 -22.71
CA LEU A 125 2.13 -13.61 -22.61
C LEU A 125 1.69 -14.89 -21.88
N GLU A 126 2.35 -16.00 -22.21
CA GLU A 126 2.19 -17.26 -21.49
C GLU A 126 2.96 -17.19 -20.16
N PRO A 127 2.29 -17.44 -19.02
CA PRO A 127 2.95 -17.37 -17.72
C PRO A 127 3.88 -18.55 -17.48
N MET A 128 5.00 -18.29 -16.82
CA MET A 128 5.91 -19.30 -16.31
C MET A 128 5.47 -19.85 -14.94
N VAL A 129 4.72 -19.06 -14.16
CA VAL A 129 4.14 -19.49 -12.89
C VAL A 129 2.83 -20.27 -13.09
N VAL A 130 2.58 -21.23 -12.21
CA VAL A 130 1.34 -22.04 -12.22
C VAL A 130 0.19 -21.32 -11.48
N SER A 131 0.51 -20.42 -10.55
CA SER A 131 -0.45 -19.64 -9.77
C SER A 131 0.18 -18.31 -9.37
N GLY A 132 -0.57 -17.22 -9.51
CA GLY A 132 -0.17 -15.89 -9.06
C GLY A 132 -0.49 -14.77 -10.05
N ALA A 133 0.51 -13.99 -10.44
CA ALA A 133 0.31 -12.85 -11.34
C ALA A 133 1.47 -12.66 -12.33
N LEU A 134 1.14 -12.52 -13.60
CA LEU A 134 1.99 -11.99 -14.67
C LEU A 134 1.69 -10.50 -14.81
N ILE A 135 2.70 -9.66 -14.57
CA ILE A 135 2.53 -8.22 -14.49
C ILE A 135 3.45 -7.54 -15.51
N ARG A 136 2.86 -6.68 -16.34
CA ARG A 136 3.60 -5.66 -17.08
C ARG A 136 3.72 -4.40 -16.24
N VAL A 137 4.94 -3.90 -16.09
CA VAL A 137 5.23 -2.61 -15.47
C VAL A 137 5.45 -1.60 -16.58
N SER A 138 4.69 -0.49 -16.54
CA SER A 138 4.70 0.49 -17.63
C SER A 138 4.91 1.92 -17.15
N LEU A 139 5.58 2.76 -17.94
CA LEU A 139 5.65 4.21 -17.73
C LEU A 139 4.97 4.90 -18.90
N ASN A 140 3.84 5.56 -18.65
CA ASN A 140 3.02 6.18 -19.70
C ASN A 140 2.58 5.21 -20.82
N GLY A 141 2.43 3.92 -20.50
CA GLY A 141 2.02 2.88 -21.44
C GLY A 141 3.18 2.14 -22.13
N GLU A 142 4.41 2.64 -22.00
CA GLU A 142 5.60 1.98 -22.51
C GLU A 142 6.18 1.00 -21.47
N PRO A 143 6.74 -0.15 -21.88
CA PRO A 143 7.48 -1.06 -21.00
C PRO A 143 8.52 -0.36 -20.11
N LEU A 144 8.56 -0.73 -18.83
CA LEU A 144 9.57 -0.25 -17.88
C LEU A 144 10.41 -1.42 -17.33
N PRO A 145 11.62 -1.67 -17.87
CA PRO A 145 12.55 -2.65 -17.30
C PRO A 145 13.13 -2.21 -15.96
N GLY A 146 13.57 -3.18 -15.17
CA GLY A 146 14.31 -2.94 -13.92
C GLY A 146 13.44 -2.71 -12.68
N ALA A 147 12.14 -2.97 -12.74
CA ALA A 147 11.24 -2.78 -11.60
C ALA A 147 11.09 -4.07 -10.77
N THR A 148 11.03 -3.93 -9.46
CA THR A 148 10.71 -5.02 -8.53
C THR A 148 9.23 -4.97 -8.18
N LEU A 149 8.54 -6.11 -8.31
CA LEU A 149 7.15 -6.28 -7.87
C LEU A 149 7.11 -6.70 -6.40
N TYR A 150 6.05 -6.29 -5.71
CA TYR A 150 5.79 -6.62 -4.32
C TYR A 150 4.32 -7.01 -4.14
N ALA A 151 4.07 -8.03 -3.33
CA ALA A 151 2.75 -8.42 -2.87
C ALA A 151 2.63 -8.24 -1.35
N TYR A 152 1.54 -7.66 -0.88
CA TYR A 152 1.19 -7.52 0.54
C TYR A 152 -0.15 -8.19 0.80
N LEU A 153 -0.36 -8.73 1.99
CA LEU A 153 -1.64 -9.36 2.35
C LEU A 153 -2.69 -8.32 2.76
N ASP A 154 -2.25 -7.16 3.26
CA ASP A 154 -3.11 -6.08 3.73
C ASP A 154 -2.35 -4.74 3.83
N LEU A 155 -3.05 -3.73 4.36
CA LEU A 155 -2.55 -2.38 4.56
C LEU A 155 -1.82 -2.16 5.90
N THR A 156 -1.70 -3.15 6.78
CA THR A 156 -1.17 -2.94 8.15
C THR A 156 0.29 -2.48 8.16
N SER A 157 1.07 -2.97 7.20
CA SER A 157 2.45 -2.54 6.94
C SER A 157 2.54 -1.25 6.11
N GLU A 158 1.42 -0.60 5.84
CA GLU A 158 1.30 0.56 4.94
C GLU A 158 1.84 0.28 3.52
N MET A 159 1.85 -1.01 3.14
CA MET A 159 2.51 -1.54 1.94
C MET A 159 3.98 -1.14 1.83
N LYS A 160 4.69 -1.10 2.96
CA LYS A 160 6.10 -0.72 3.07
C LYS A 160 7.01 -1.91 3.33
N GLY A 161 8.29 -1.73 3.04
CA GLY A 161 9.28 -2.78 3.17
C GLY A 161 9.14 -3.81 2.06
N MET A 162 9.24 -5.08 2.45
CA MET A 162 9.49 -6.19 1.53
C MET A 162 8.23 -6.96 1.14
N GLY A 163 7.13 -6.76 1.85
CA GLY A 163 5.87 -7.47 1.60
C GLY A 163 5.94 -8.96 1.93
N TYR A 164 4.88 -9.67 1.55
CA TYR A 164 4.76 -11.12 1.63
C TYR A 164 5.62 -11.81 0.57
N ALA A 165 5.60 -11.29 -0.66
CA ALA A 165 6.40 -11.77 -1.77
C ALA A 165 6.98 -10.60 -2.57
N MET A 166 8.11 -10.83 -3.22
CA MET A 166 8.70 -9.92 -4.19
C MET A 166 9.39 -10.70 -5.30
N THR A 167 9.51 -10.07 -6.46
CA THR A 167 10.20 -10.62 -7.62
C THR A 167 10.68 -9.49 -8.53
N GLY A 168 11.58 -9.79 -9.44
CA GLY A 168 12.14 -8.85 -10.40
C GLY A 168 13.66 -9.03 -10.54
N PRO A 169 14.33 -8.14 -11.27
CA PRO A 169 13.75 -7.01 -12.00
C PRO A 169 12.81 -7.44 -13.14
N SER A 170 11.88 -6.56 -13.53
CA SER A 170 11.18 -6.67 -14.80
C SER A 170 12.15 -6.67 -15.98
N ASP A 171 11.87 -7.46 -16.99
CA ASP A 171 12.67 -7.58 -18.21
C ASP A 171 12.51 -6.38 -19.16
N ASP A 172 13.12 -6.47 -20.34
CA ASP A 172 13.10 -5.42 -21.37
C ASP A 172 11.68 -5.12 -21.90
N GLU A 173 10.74 -6.05 -21.76
CA GLU A 173 9.31 -5.87 -22.07
C GLU A 173 8.51 -5.37 -20.85
N GLY A 174 9.19 -5.09 -19.74
CA GLY A 174 8.58 -4.64 -18.49
C GLY A 174 7.85 -5.76 -17.75
N ILE A 175 8.11 -7.02 -18.09
CA ILE A 175 7.38 -8.17 -17.55
C ILE A 175 8.10 -8.72 -16.31
N ALA A 176 7.31 -9.06 -15.29
CA ALA A 176 7.75 -9.87 -14.17
C ALA A 176 6.58 -10.70 -13.61
N GLU A 177 6.89 -11.86 -13.03
CA GLU A 177 5.90 -12.81 -12.52
C GLU A 177 6.06 -13.09 -11.03
N LEU A 178 4.97 -12.95 -10.29
CA LEU A 178 4.86 -13.29 -8.87
C LEU A 178 4.16 -14.65 -8.74
N ALA A 179 4.87 -15.64 -8.21
CA ALA A 179 4.23 -16.87 -7.75
C ALA A 179 3.47 -16.58 -6.44
N LEU A 180 2.15 -16.70 -6.47
CA LEU A 180 1.29 -16.46 -5.31
C LEU A 180 0.28 -17.60 -5.17
N PRO A 181 0.12 -18.18 -3.97
CA PRO A 181 -0.97 -19.11 -3.70
C PRO A 181 -2.31 -18.37 -3.69
N ALA A 182 -3.41 -19.13 -3.71
CA ALA A 182 -4.75 -18.56 -3.60
C ALA A 182 -4.87 -17.64 -2.37
N GLY A 183 -5.43 -16.45 -2.55
CA GLY A 183 -5.45 -15.43 -1.52
C GLY A 183 -5.81 -14.04 -2.04
N THR A 184 -5.84 -13.07 -1.12
CA THR A 184 -6.06 -11.66 -1.43
C THR A 184 -4.75 -10.88 -1.25
N TYR A 185 -4.39 -10.08 -2.24
CA TYR A 185 -3.11 -9.38 -2.28
C TYR A 185 -3.24 -7.93 -2.73
N TYR A 186 -2.35 -7.09 -2.22
CA TYR A 186 -2.06 -5.76 -2.72
C TYR A 186 -0.77 -5.79 -3.51
N LEU A 187 -0.84 -5.41 -4.78
CA LEU A 187 0.27 -5.48 -5.73
C LEU A 187 0.79 -4.09 -6.06
N LEU A 188 2.12 -3.94 -6.02
CA LEU A 188 2.79 -2.69 -6.37
C LEU A 188 4.16 -2.99 -6.98
N ALA A 189 4.71 -2.00 -7.67
CA ALA A 189 6.03 -2.07 -8.27
C ALA A 189 6.88 -0.87 -7.85
N ARG A 190 8.19 -1.08 -7.70
CA ARG A 190 9.18 -0.02 -7.43
C ARG A 190 10.39 -0.21 -8.32
N LYS A 191 10.95 0.88 -8.84
CA LYS A 191 12.24 0.89 -9.53
C LYS A 191 13.09 1.98 -8.92
N ARG A 192 14.25 1.62 -8.40
CA ARG A 192 15.23 2.59 -7.89
C ARG A 192 16.30 2.86 -8.94
N ALA A 193 16.61 4.13 -9.16
CA ALA A 193 17.59 4.55 -10.16
C ALA A 193 19.01 4.09 -9.79
N ASP A 194 19.31 3.96 -8.50
CA ASP A 194 20.59 3.46 -7.98
C ASP A 194 20.71 1.92 -8.00
N GLY A 195 19.67 1.21 -8.46
CA GLY A 195 19.62 -0.25 -8.48
C GLY A 195 19.49 -0.91 -7.11
N SER A 196 19.32 -0.13 -6.03
CA SER A 196 19.17 -0.69 -4.69
C SER A 196 17.82 -1.42 -4.53
N GLY A 197 17.86 -2.59 -3.88
CA GLY A 197 16.64 -3.36 -3.56
C GLY A 197 15.88 -2.83 -2.33
N VAL A 198 16.51 -1.96 -1.53
CA VAL A 198 16.03 -1.53 -0.21
C VAL A 198 16.21 -0.03 0.00
N GLY A 199 15.43 0.55 0.92
CA GLY A 199 15.50 1.97 1.26
C GLY A 199 14.34 2.81 0.69
N PRO A 200 14.21 4.08 1.12
CA PRO A 200 13.14 4.96 0.66
C PRO A 200 13.31 5.27 -0.82
N LEU A 201 12.19 5.56 -1.50
CA LEU A 201 12.22 6.06 -2.86
C LEU A 201 12.68 7.52 -2.85
N ARG A 202 13.53 7.87 -3.81
CA ARG A 202 14.10 9.21 -4.01
C ARG A 202 13.60 9.81 -5.33
N ALA A 203 13.88 11.09 -5.52
CA ALA A 203 13.67 11.74 -6.79
C ALA A 203 14.35 10.94 -7.92
N GLY A 204 13.62 10.70 -9.01
CA GLY A 204 14.11 9.90 -10.13
C GLY A 204 13.83 8.40 -10.01
N ASP A 205 13.43 7.90 -8.84
CA ASP A 205 12.88 6.55 -8.69
C ASP A 205 11.45 6.49 -9.26
N PHE A 206 10.90 5.29 -9.34
CA PHE A 206 9.54 5.04 -9.82
C PHE A 206 8.77 4.16 -8.85
N THR A 207 7.47 4.44 -8.73
CA THR A 207 6.54 3.62 -7.96
C THR A 207 5.20 3.51 -8.68
N GLY A 208 4.56 2.36 -8.57
CA GLY A 208 3.25 2.11 -9.13
C GLY A 208 2.46 1.20 -8.22
N TYR A 209 1.17 1.48 -8.09
CA TYR A 209 0.23 0.65 -7.33
C TYR A 209 -0.78 0.11 -8.32
N TYR A 210 -1.09 -1.18 -8.24
CA TYR A 210 -2.08 -1.75 -9.15
C TYR A 210 -3.46 -1.07 -8.93
N PRO A 211 -4.08 -0.49 -9.97
CA PRO A 211 -5.33 0.26 -9.84
C PRO A 211 -6.52 -0.55 -9.31
N GLY A 212 -6.49 -1.88 -9.50
CA GLY A 212 -7.52 -2.80 -9.05
C GLY A 212 -7.21 -3.47 -7.71
N ASN A 213 -6.31 -2.90 -6.89
CA ASN A 213 -6.03 -3.45 -5.57
C ASN A 213 -7.25 -3.34 -4.60
N PRO A 214 -7.44 -4.33 -3.71
CA PRO A 214 -6.74 -5.62 -3.68
C PRO A 214 -7.20 -6.55 -4.81
N VAL A 215 -6.32 -7.47 -5.22
CA VAL A 215 -6.65 -8.55 -6.15
C VAL A 215 -6.90 -9.85 -5.40
N GLN A 216 -7.73 -10.71 -5.98
CA GLN A 216 -7.95 -12.07 -5.50
C GLN A 216 -7.35 -13.05 -6.52
N VAL A 217 -6.45 -13.92 -6.04
CA VAL A 217 -5.88 -15.03 -6.81
C VAL A 217 -6.60 -16.29 -6.37
N HIS A 218 -7.16 -17.06 -7.31
CA HIS A 218 -7.75 -18.36 -7.06
C HIS A 218 -6.73 -19.48 -7.29
N GLU A 219 -7.05 -20.71 -6.87
CA GLU A 219 -6.14 -21.85 -7.01
C GLU A 219 -5.84 -22.13 -8.50
N GLY A 220 -4.55 -22.15 -8.85
CA GLY A 220 -4.10 -22.36 -10.23
C GLY A 220 -4.37 -21.20 -11.19
N GLU A 221 -4.80 -20.04 -10.68
CA GLU A 221 -5.06 -18.85 -11.49
C GLU A 221 -3.79 -18.01 -11.63
N VAL A 222 -3.54 -17.51 -12.85
CA VAL A 222 -2.55 -16.47 -13.10
C VAL A 222 -3.25 -15.21 -13.60
N LEU A 223 -3.26 -14.18 -12.76
CA LEU A 223 -3.77 -12.86 -13.12
C LEU A 223 -2.83 -12.20 -14.14
N ARG A 224 -3.38 -11.59 -15.20
CA ARG A 224 -2.61 -10.81 -16.18
C ARG A 224 -2.90 -9.34 -15.99
N LEU A 225 -1.92 -8.59 -15.49
CA LEU A 225 -2.14 -7.23 -14.98
C LEU A 225 -1.12 -6.25 -15.56
N ASP A 226 -1.45 -4.97 -15.49
CA ASP A 226 -0.55 -3.86 -15.81
C ASP A 226 -0.47 -2.93 -14.61
N ILE A 227 0.75 -2.65 -14.15
CA ILE A 227 1.03 -1.67 -13.09
C ILE A 227 1.64 -0.42 -13.75
N PRO A 228 0.85 0.65 -13.94
CA PRO A 228 1.37 1.91 -14.42
C PRO A 228 2.17 2.61 -13.32
N MET A 229 3.35 3.07 -13.69
CA MET A 229 4.34 3.69 -12.80
C MET A 229 4.29 5.20 -12.91
N LEU A 230 4.61 5.85 -11.79
CA LEU A 230 4.86 7.28 -11.70
C LEU A 230 6.31 7.49 -11.27
N GLN A 231 6.98 8.45 -11.90
CA GLN A 231 8.28 8.90 -11.41
C GLN A 231 8.11 9.74 -10.15
N VAL A 232 8.92 9.49 -9.13
CA VAL A 232 8.93 10.25 -7.88
C VAL A 232 9.48 11.66 -8.16
N PRO A 233 8.67 12.72 -7.97
CA PRO A 233 9.12 14.09 -8.23
C PRO A 233 10.16 14.57 -7.21
N GLU A 234 11.05 15.48 -7.60
CA GLU A 234 12.05 16.11 -6.69
C GLU A 234 11.41 16.72 -5.44
N LYS A 235 10.37 17.54 -5.60
CA LYS A 235 9.63 18.16 -4.47
C LYS A 235 8.91 17.15 -3.56
N SER A 236 8.65 15.93 -4.03
CA SER A 236 8.08 14.85 -3.22
C SER A 236 9.17 14.11 -2.43
N ALA A 237 10.38 14.03 -2.97
CA ALA A 237 11.50 13.33 -2.34
C ALA A 237 11.92 13.99 -1.03
N ASP A 238 11.89 15.33 -0.94
CA ASP A 238 12.26 16.05 0.29
C ASP A 238 11.27 15.80 1.45
N LEU A 239 9.97 15.65 1.14
CA LEU A 239 8.94 15.36 2.14
C LEU A 239 8.74 13.84 2.39
N GLN A 240 9.03 12.99 1.40
CA GLN A 240 9.10 11.53 1.62
C GLN A 240 10.36 11.15 2.38
N GLN A 241 11.50 11.83 2.21
CA GLN A 241 12.67 11.70 3.09
C GLN A 241 12.36 12.11 4.53
N SER A 242 11.37 12.99 4.76
CA SER A 242 10.94 13.31 6.11
C SER A 242 10.02 12.27 6.76
N LEU A 243 9.42 11.38 5.96
CA LEU A 243 8.42 10.37 6.39
C LEU A 243 8.83 8.89 6.15
N PHE A 244 9.86 8.62 5.34
CA PHE A 244 10.30 7.28 4.95
C PHE A 244 11.82 7.10 5.09
N GLY A 245 12.23 5.90 5.52
CA GLY A 245 13.62 5.50 5.57
C GLY A 245 14.43 6.14 6.70
N ARG A 246 13.73 6.68 7.69
CA ARG A 246 14.32 7.40 8.81
C ARG A 246 14.39 6.50 10.04
N THR A 247 13.41 5.61 10.22
CA THR A 247 13.44 4.58 11.27
C THR A 247 13.81 3.22 10.68
N SER A 248 14.90 2.63 11.14
CA SER A 248 15.26 1.27 10.75
C SER A 248 15.89 0.49 11.89
N LEU A 249 15.68 -0.82 11.89
CA LEU A 249 16.32 -1.76 12.80
C LEU A 249 17.23 -2.66 11.97
N ALA A 250 18.51 -2.73 12.33
CA ALA A 250 19.49 -3.59 11.69
C ALA A 250 20.21 -4.43 12.74
N GLY A 251 20.58 -5.65 12.36
CA GLY A 251 21.11 -6.60 13.31
C GLY A 251 21.50 -7.94 12.71
N VAL A 252 21.68 -8.93 13.57
CA VAL A 252 22.05 -10.30 13.22
C VAL A 252 21.15 -11.30 13.95
N ILE A 253 20.73 -12.35 13.24
CA ILE A 253 20.13 -13.54 13.83
C ILE A 253 21.24 -14.58 14.00
N ARG A 254 21.38 -15.11 15.21
CA ARG A 254 22.33 -16.16 15.55
C ARG A 254 21.61 -17.37 16.16
N ASP A 255 22.23 -18.53 16.07
CA ASP A 255 21.82 -19.68 16.87
C ASP A 255 22.41 -19.60 18.29
N SER A 256 22.05 -20.54 19.17
CA SER A 256 22.56 -20.64 20.54
C SER A 256 24.08 -20.84 20.65
N SER A 257 24.75 -21.24 19.56
CA SER A 257 26.22 -21.32 19.48
C SER A 257 26.88 -20.01 19.04
N GLY A 258 26.08 -19.00 18.72
CA GLY A 258 26.53 -17.69 18.24
C GLY A 258 26.77 -17.64 16.72
N LYS A 259 26.46 -18.70 15.97
CA LYS A 259 26.67 -18.74 14.52
C LYS A 259 25.53 -18.00 13.80
N PRO A 260 25.84 -17.18 12.78
CA PRO A 260 24.80 -16.51 12.00
C PRO A 260 23.88 -17.51 11.29
N VAL A 261 22.57 -17.27 11.36
CA VAL A 261 21.54 -18.13 10.75
C VAL A 261 21.14 -17.57 9.40
N SER A 262 21.20 -18.38 8.35
CA SER A 262 20.68 -18.05 7.01
C SER A 262 19.23 -18.48 6.87
N GLY A 263 18.42 -17.73 6.12
CA GLY A 263 17.03 -18.04 5.84
C GLY A 263 16.03 -17.66 6.93
N ALA A 264 16.50 -17.19 8.09
CA ALA A 264 15.64 -16.69 9.16
C ALA A 264 15.17 -15.25 8.89
N ARG A 265 14.08 -14.84 9.53
CA ARG A 265 13.47 -13.51 9.38
C ARG A 265 13.25 -12.90 10.75
N VAL A 266 13.34 -11.58 10.83
CA VAL A 266 12.83 -10.82 11.97
C VAL A 266 11.39 -10.43 11.70
N VAL A 267 10.52 -10.73 12.65
CA VAL A 267 9.13 -10.30 12.70
C VAL A 267 8.97 -9.28 13.83
N VAL A 268 8.15 -8.26 13.61
CA VAL A 268 7.97 -7.13 14.53
C VAL A 268 6.51 -6.97 14.87
N TYR A 269 6.25 -6.73 16.15
CA TYR A 269 4.93 -6.56 16.74
C TYR A 269 4.83 -5.26 17.53
N ARG A 270 3.64 -4.67 17.57
CA ARG A 270 3.27 -3.60 18.50
C ARG A 270 2.65 -4.12 19.80
N ASP A 271 2.10 -5.33 19.77
CA ASP A 271 1.52 -6.03 20.93
C ASP A 271 2.57 -6.93 21.59
N SER A 272 2.76 -6.78 22.91
CA SER A 272 3.74 -7.53 23.69
C SER A 272 3.49 -9.04 23.70
N ARG A 273 2.26 -9.47 23.47
CA ARG A 273 1.90 -10.89 23.47
C ARG A 273 2.45 -11.62 22.25
N MET A 274 2.73 -10.91 21.15
CA MET A 274 3.23 -11.48 19.89
C MET A 274 2.39 -12.66 19.33
N LEU A 275 1.12 -12.74 19.71
CA LEU A 275 0.20 -13.82 19.30
C LEU A 275 -0.48 -13.55 17.95
N ASN A 276 -0.50 -12.30 17.52
CA ASN A 276 -1.18 -11.88 16.30
C ASN A 276 -0.28 -12.10 15.08
N ARG A 277 -0.75 -11.70 13.91
CA ARG A 277 0.11 -11.54 12.74
C ARG A 277 1.15 -10.43 12.99
N PRO A 278 2.42 -10.59 12.57
CA PRO A 278 3.41 -9.52 12.65
C PRO A 278 2.98 -8.25 11.92
N ASP A 279 3.30 -7.09 12.48
CA ASP A 279 3.13 -5.78 11.83
C ASP A 279 4.15 -5.59 10.69
N TYR A 280 5.38 -6.08 10.88
CA TYR A 280 6.46 -5.99 9.90
C TYR A 280 7.32 -7.26 9.87
N VAL A 281 7.88 -7.58 8.71
CA VAL A 281 8.73 -8.76 8.49
C VAL A 281 9.96 -8.38 7.65
N SER A 282 11.14 -8.85 8.03
CA SER A 282 12.38 -8.67 7.26
C SER A 282 12.49 -9.65 6.08
N ASN A 283 13.48 -9.40 5.22
CA ASN A 283 13.98 -10.44 4.32
C ASN A 283 14.53 -11.64 5.10
N PRO A 284 14.59 -12.82 4.46
CA PRO A 284 15.43 -13.89 4.94
C PRO A 284 16.87 -13.39 5.06
N THR A 285 17.53 -13.74 6.16
CA THR A 285 18.93 -13.47 6.37
C THR A 285 19.78 -14.24 5.35
N GLY A 286 20.87 -13.63 4.89
CA GLY A 286 21.88 -14.35 4.11
C GLY A 286 22.80 -15.19 5.00
N ALA A 287 23.88 -15.73 4.41
CA ALA A 287 24.89 -16.51 5.13
C ALA A 287 25.56 -15.77 6.30
N ASN A 288 25.48 -14.44 6.32
CA ASN A 288 26.01 -13.58 7.39
C ASN A 288 25.00 -13.33 8.53
N GLY A 289 23.79 -13.90 8.47
CA GLY A 289 22.73 -13.74 9.45
C GLY A 289 22.17 -12.33 9.58
N ARG A 290 22.56 -11.38 8.73
CA ARG A 290 22.19 -9.98 8.89
C ARG A 290 20.77 -9.72 8.40
N PHE A 291 20.04 -8.91 9.16
CA PHE A 291 18.74 -8.40 8.77
C PHE A 291 18.72 -6.87 8.77
N LEU A 292 17.80 -6.32 7.99
CA LEU A 292 17.41 -4.92 7.99
C LEU A 292 15.89 -4.88 7.88
N ILE A 293 15.25 -4.10 8.75
CA ILE A 293 13.82 -3.82 8.66
C ILE A 293 13.58 -2.32 8.77
N SER A 294 12.72 -1.78 7.91
CA SER A 294 12.33 -0.38 7.90
C SER A 294 10.97 -0.22 8.56
N LEU A 295 10.85 0.77 9.44
CA LEU A 295 9.59 1.08 10.13
C LEU A 295 9.05 2.42 9.63
N PRO A 296 7.72 2.60 9.56
CA PRO A 296 7.12 3.87 9.14
C PRO A 296 7.33 4.99 10.17
N GLU A 297 7.37 4.65 11.44
CA GLU A 297 7.49 5.58 12.56
C GLU A 297 8.30 4.96 13.69
N GLY A 298 8.67 5.79 14.66
CA GLY A 298 9.17 5.31 15.93
C GLY A 298 8.04 4.77 16.81
N GLY A 299 8.42 4.04 17.85
CA GLY A 299 7.48 3.46 18.78
C GLY A 299 8.16 2.43 19.68
N ARG A 300 7.32 1.76 20.46
CA ARG A 300 7.67 0.56 21.20
C ARG A 300 7.30 -0.66 20.37
N TYR A 301 8.25 -1.55 20.17
CA TYR A 301 8.11 -2.74 19.34
C TYR A 301 8.62 -3.99 20.07
N TYR A 302 8.13 -5.15 19.67
CA TYR A 302 8.57 -6.46 20.14
C TYR A 302 9.04 -7.26 18.93
N LEU A 303 10.21 -7.89 19.03
CA LEU A 303 10.87 -8.54 17.91
C LEU A 303 11.02 -10.04 18.18
N ALA A 304 10.80 -10.85 17.14
CA ALA A 304 11.16 -12.26 17.14
C ALA A 304 11.90 -12.65 15.87
N GLY A 305 12.84 -13.59 15.99
CA GLY A 305 13.52 -14.24 14.87
C GLY A 305 12.88 -15.60 14.61
N ARG A 306 12.57 -15.91 13.34
CA ARG A 306 12.02 -17.22 12.94
C ARG A 306 12.29 -17.60 11.49
N ASN A 307 12.34 -18.90 11.18
CA ASN A 307 12.54 -19.41 9.81
C ASN A 307 11.23 -19.63 9.04
N THR A 308 10.11 -19.89 9.72
CA THR A 308 8.77 -20.03 9.13
C THR A 308 7.90 -18.82 9.44
N LEU A 309 6.85 -18.57 8.63
CA LEU A 309 5.87 -17.51 8.89
C LEU A 309 4.49 -18.12 9.11
N GLY A 310 3.75 -17.59 10.09
CA GLY A 310 2.41 -18.07 10.45
C GLY A 310 2.44 -19.17 11.50
N GLY A 311 1.37 -19.26 12.29
CA GLY A 311 1.21 -20.26 13.34
C GLY A 311 2.20 -20.14 14.51
N ALA A 312 1.95 -20.96 15.54
CA ALA A 312 2.93 -21.24 16.58
C ALA A 312 4.10 -22.04 15.99
N PRO A 313 5.35 -21.78 16.38
CA PRO A 313 6.50 -22.57 15.95
C PRO A 313 6.30 -24.06 16.28
N GLY A 314 6.56 -24.93 15.30
CA GLY A 314 6.52 -26.38 15.44
C GLY A 314 7.91 -27.02 15.56
N PRO A 315 7.99 -28.34 15.75
CA PRO A 315 9.27 -29.06 15.79
C PRO A 315 10.11 -28.80 14.53
N GLY A 316 11.37 -28.39 14.71
CA GLY A 316 12.30 -28.04 13.62
C GLY A 316 12.21 -26.57 13.16
N ASP A 317 11.24 -25.79 13.67
CA ASP A 317 11.24 -24.35 13.46
C ASP A 317 12.31 -23.69 14.32
N LEU A 318 12.97 -22.68 13.78
CA LEU A 318 13.82 -21.79 14.55
C LEU A 318 12.95 -20.67 15.12
N TYR A 319 13.05 -20.41 16.42
CA TYR A 319 12.35 -19.31 17.06
C TYR A 319 13.17 -18.68 18.18
N GLY A 320 13.03 -17.37 18.36
CA GLY A 320 13.61 -16.64 19.47
C GLY A 320 13.11 -15.20 19.51
N THR A 321 13.23 -14.55 20.66
CA THR A 321 12.76 -13.16 20.85
C THR A 321 13.94 -12.25 21.17
N TRP A 322 13.80 -10.97 20.83
CA TRP A 322 14.78 -9.97 21.23
C TRP A 322 14.66 -9.67 22.72
N ASN A 323 15.76 -9.83 23.46
CA ASN A 323 15.79 -9.77 24.93
C ASN A 323 16.70 -8.65 25.44
N GLY A 324 16.77 -7.52 24.73
CA GLY A 324 17.65 -6.40 25.11
C GLY A 324 17.05 -5.45 26.17
N SER A 325 15.84 -5.71 26.65
CA SER A 325 15.20 -5.02 27.79
C SER A 325 14.39 -6.02 28.64
N ASP A 326 14.11 -5.64 29.89
CA ASP A 326 13.36 -6.47 30.85
C ASP A 326 11.94 -6.82 30.36
N ASP A 327 11.33 -5.92 29.59
CA ASP A 327 9.99 -6.11 29.03
C ASP A 327 10.01 -6.62 27.58
N HIS A 328 11.17 -7.03 27.07
CA HIS A 328 11.40 -7.48 25.68
C HIS A 328 11.03 -6.46 24.60
N SER A 329 10.86 -5.19 24.97
CA SER A 329 10.46 -4.14 24.05
C SER A 329 11.64 -3.27 23.61
N LEU A 330 11.70 -3.06 22.31
CA LEU A 330 12.64 -2.15 21.66
C LEU A 330 11.94 -0.82 21.42
N VAL A 331 12.49 0.26 21.97
CA VAL A 331 11.99 1.62 21.75
C VAL A 331 12.89 2.33 20.74
N VAL A 332 12.28 2.85 19.68
CA VAL A 332 12.97 3.59 18.62
C VAL A 332 12.25 4.89 18.32
N LYS A 333 12.97 5.99 18.13
CA LYS A 333 12.37 7.28 17.75
C LYS A 333 12.09 7.33 16.24
N THR A 334 11.06 8.08 15.84
CA THR A 334 10.83 8.36 14.42
C THR A 334 12.07 9.06 13.86
N GLY A 335 12.72 8.49 12.85
CA GLY A 335 13.99 9.02 12.36
C GLY A 335 15.25 8.35 12.88
N GLN A 336 15.13 7.34 13.74
CA GLN A 336 16.28 6.67 14.32
C GLN A 336 16.65 5.36 13.62
N HIS A 337 17.92 5.23 13.29
CA HIS A 337 18.52 3.99 12.81
C HIS A 337 19.17 3.24 13.97
N LEU A 338 18.53 2.19 14.46
CA LEU A 338 19.12 1.29 15.43
C LEU A 338 19.86 0.17 14.73
N GLN A 339 21.09 -0.06 15.17
CA GLN A 339 21.98 -1.11 14.67
C GLN A 339 22.34 -2.05 15.82
N ASP A 340 23.10 -3.09 15.50
CA ASP A 340 23.65 -4.04 16.46
C ASP A 340 22.59 -4.77 17.31
N ILE A 341 21.39 -4.93 16.75
CA ILE A 341 20.34 -5.75 17.35
C ILE A 341 20.71 -7.22 17.17
N GLU A 342 20.77 -7.98 18.26
CA GLU A 342 21.03 -9.41 18.22
C GLU A 342 19.79 -10.19 18.66
N ILE A 343 19.38 -11.15 17.84
CA ILE A 343 18.33 -12.11 18.19
C ILE A 343 18.93 -13.50 18.12
N VAL A 344 18.86 -14.23 19.24
CA VAL A 344 19.24 -15.63 19.30
C VAL A 344 18.00 -16.47 19.04
N VAL A 345 18.08 -17.41 18.10
CA VAL A 345 17.02 -18.37 17.79
C VAL A 345 17.48 -19.77 18.15
N GLU A 346 16.54 -20.59 18.59
CA GLU A 346 16.75 -22.00 18.91
C GLU A 346 15.78 -22.86 18.14
N GLU A 347 16.18 -24.11 17.89
CA GLU A 347 15.27 -25.09 17.30
C GLU A 347 14.20 -25.46 18.32
N MET A 348 12.95 -25.40 17.89
CA MET A 348 11.80 -25.80 18.68
C MET A 348 11.60 -27.30 18.58
N TRP A 349 11.16 -27.91 19.68
CA TRP A 349 10.97 -29.36 19.82
C TRP A 349 9.59 -29.73 20.33
#